data_AF-A0AA41Z5A2-F1
#
_entry.id   AF-A0AA41Z5A2-F1
#
_cell.length_a   1.000
_cell.length_b   1.000
_cell.length_c   1.000
_cell.angle_alpha   90.00
_cell.angle_beta   90.00
_cell.angle_gamma   90.00
#
_symmetry.space_group_name_H-M   'P 1'
#
loop_
_entity.id
_entity.type
_entity.pdbx_description
1 polymer ?
#
loop_
_entity_poly.entity_id
_entity_poly.type
_entity_poly.pdbx_seq_one_letter_code
_entity_poly.pdbx_strand_id
1 'polypeptide(L)' 'MSINSDYYLARAAECAVEAQQTRLANVRERCLRSEAAWRAMAARLASSEAKRQTSAEEKNAQVMTVRRSSDRR' A
#
# COMPACT_ATOMS: atom_id res chain seq x y z
N MET A 1 13.29 9.04 8.74
CA MET A 1 12.22 9.09 7.71
C MET A 1 11.39 7.82 7.80
N SER A 2 10.06 7.93 7.90
CA SER A 2 9.17 6.75 7.84
C SER A 2 9.09 6.25 6.40
N ILE A 3 9.34 4.97 6.19
CA ILE A 3 9.19 4.34 4.87
C ILE A 3 7.68 4.07 4.68
N ASN A 4 6.99 5.02 4.05
CA ASN A 4 5.57 4.91 3.74
C ASN A 4 5.37 4.48 2.28
N SER A 5 4.16 4.02 1.93
CA SER A 5 3.77 3.66 0.56
C SER A 5 4.15 4.73 -0.48
N ASP A 6 4.06 6.00 -0.11
CA ASP A 6 4.42 7.16 -0.94
C ASP A 6 5.88 7.13 -1.42
N TYR A 7 6.80 6.67 -0.59
CA TYR A 7 8.21 6.55 -0.97
C TYR A 7 8.37 5.54 -2.12
N TYR A 8 7.70 4.40 -2.01
CA TYR A 8 7.73 3.38 -3.06
C TYR A 8 7.00 3.83 -4.33
N LEU A 9 5.93 4.62 -4.21
CA LEU A 9 5.24 5.21 -5.35
C LEU A 9 6.11 6.25 -6.08
N ALA A 10 6.85 7.09 -5.34
CA ALA A 10 7.79 8.04 -5.93
C ALA A 10 8.89 7.32 -6.73
N ARG A 11 9.48 6.27 -6.15
CA ARG A 11 10.49 5.45 -6.85
C ARG A 11 9.93 4.72 -8.07
N ALA A 12 8.68 4.25 -8.01
CA ALA A 12 8.01 3.68 -9.17
C ALA A 12 7.82 4.71 -10.29
N ALA A 13 7.42 5.94 -9.95
CA ALA A 13 7.23 7.02 -10.91
C ALA A 13 8.55 7.42 -11.59
N GLU A 14 9.64 7.52 -10.83
CA GLU A 14 10.98 7.78 -11.38
C GLU A 14 11.39 6.72 -12.40
N CYS A 15 11.23 5.43 -12.07
CA CYS A 15 11.51 4.35 -13.02
C CYS A 15 10.63 4.41 -14.27
N ALA A 16 9.35 4.81 -14.14
CA ALA A 16 8.44 4.97 -15.26
C ALA A 16 8.86 6.12 -16.19
N VAL A 17 9.40 7.21 -15.63
CA VAL A 17 9.96 8.34 -16.41
C VAL A 17 11.22 7.91 -17.14
N GLU A 18 12.16 7.22 -16.46
CA GLU A 18 13.36 6.69 -17.10
C GLU A 18 13.04 5.71 -18.24
N ALA A 19 12.02 4.86 -18.05
CA ALA A 19 11.53 3.93 -19.08
C ALA A 19 10.97 4.65 -20.33
N GLN A 20 10.44 5.86 -20.17
CA GLN A 20 9.93 6.68 -21.28
C GLN A 20 11.05 7.47 -21.97
N GLN A 21 12.06 7.92 -21.23
CA GLN A 21 13.17 8.69 -21.76
C GLN A 21 14.20 7.82 -22.49
N THR A 22 14.36 6.57 -22.06
CA THR A 22 15.32 5.65 -22.70
C THR A 22 14.82 5.15 -24.06
N ARG A 23 15.73 5.15 -25.05
CA ARG A 23 15.49 4.59 -26.39
C ARG A 23 15.86 3.11 -26.49
N LEU A 24 16.53 2.58 -25.48
CA LEU A 24 17.00 1.20 -25.46
C LEU A 24 15.95 0.29 -24.84
N ALA A 25 15.47 -0.69 -25.62
CA ALA A 25 14.41 -1.60 -25.19
C ALA A 25 14.77 -2.40 -23.93
N ASN A 26 16.01 -2.88 -23.83
CA ASN A 26 16.51 -3.61 -22.66
C ASN A 26 16.51 -2.75 -21.37
N VAL A 27 16.84 -1.46 -21.49
CA VAL A 27 16.80 -0.51 -20.37
C VAL A 27 15.35 -0.23 -19.98
N ARG A 28 14.47 0.01 -20.97
CA ARG A 28 13.04 0.22 -20.75
C ARG A 28 12.41 -0.95 -20.00
N GLU A 29 12.64 -2.18 -20.46
CA GLU A 29 12.14 -3.39 -19.79
C GLU A 29 12.63 -3.51 -18.36
N ARG A 30 13.92 -3.23 -18.11
CA ARG A 30 14.48 -3.24 -16.75
C ARG A 30 13.81 -2.19 -15.87
N CYS A 31 13.61 -0.98 -16.36
CA CYS A 31 12.94 0.09 -15.62
C CYS A 31 11.48 -0.26 -15.31
N LEU A 32 10.74 -0.84 -16.27
CA LEU A 32 9.36 -1.31 -16.06
C LEU A 32 9.28 -2.44 -15.02
N ARG A 33 10.24 -3.37 -15.02
CA ARG A 33 10.31 -4.43 -14.00
C ARG A 33 10.59 -3.85 -12.61
N SER A 34 11.48 -2.86 -12.52
CA SER A 34 11.74 -2.14 -11.27
C SER A 34 10.50 -1.39 -10.79
N GLU A 35 9.82 -0.66 -11.67
CA GLU A 35 8.55 0.02 -11.39
C GLU A 35 7.51 -0.96 -10.82
N ALA A 36 7.34 -2.12 -11.45
CA ALA A 36 6.41 -3.15 -10.99
C ALA A 36 6.76 -3.67 -9.58
N ALA A 37 8.05 -3.88 -9.30
CA ALA A 37 8.50 -4.31 -7.97
C ALA A 37 8.22 -3.23 -6.89
N TRP A 38 8.50 -1.95 -7.21
CA TRP A 38 8.21 -0.83 -6.32
C TRP A 38 6.70 -0.68 -6.06
N ARG A 39 5.87 -0.76 -7.10
CA ARG A 39 4.40 -0.73 -6.98
C ARG A 39 3.87 -1.89 -6.14
N ALA A 40 4.41 -3.09 -6.31
CA ALA A 40 4.00 -4.24 -5.51
C ALA A 40 4.31 -4.04 -4.00
N MET A 41 5.44 -3.41 -3.67
CA MET A 41 5.77 -3.08 -2.28
C MET A 41 4.86 -1.98 -1.72
N ALA A 42 4.57 -0.94 -2.52
CA ALA A 42 3.60 0.10 -2.15
C ALA A 42 2.21 -0.49 -1.87
N ALA A 43 1.74 -1.38 -2.74
CA ALA A 43 0.44 -2.04 -2.60
C ALA A 43 0.37 -2.93 -1.34
N ARG A 44 1.46 -3.64 -1.00
CA ARG A 44 1.53 -4.43 0.25
C ARG A 44 1.41 -3.55 1.48
N LEU A 45 2.08 -2.39 1.50
CA LEU A 45 1.99 -1.44 2.60
C LEU A 45 0.60 -0.84 2.71
N ALA A 46 0.04 -0.37 1.60
CA ALA A 46 -1.32 0.17 1.57
C ALA A 46 -2.36 -0.88 2.03
N SER A 47 -2.22 -2.14 1.60
CA SER A 47 -3.09 -3.23 2.05
C SER A 47 -2.93 -3.51 3.54
N SER A 48 -1.71 -3.46 4.08
CA SER A 48 -1.48 -3.63 5.52
C SER A 48 -2.09 -2.51 6.35
N GLU A 49 -2.12 -1.29 5.83
CA GLU A 49 -2.73 -0.13 6.46
C GLU A 49 -4.27 -0.21 6.41
N ALA A 50 -4.84 -0.55 5.25
CA ALA A 50 -6.27 -0.77 5.09
C ALA A 50 -6.79 -1.90 5.99
N LYS A 51 -6.03 -3.00 6.13
CA LYS A 51 -6.37 -4.09 7.07
C LYS A 51 -6.36 -3.64 8.52
N ARG A 52 -5.43 -2.76 8.91
CA ARG A 52 -5.41 -2.19 10.26
C ARG A 52 -6.62 -1.30 10.54
N GLN A 53 -7.06 -0.51 9.55
CA GLN A 53 -8.25 0.32 9.66
C GLN A 53 -9.52 -0.52 9.81
N THR A 54 -9.71 -1.51 8.93
CA THR A 54 -10.87 -2.42 9.00
C THR A 54 -10.92 -3.20 10.32
N SER A 55 -9.79 -3.74 10.80
CA SER A 55 -9.75 -4.40 12.11
C SER A 55 -10.03 -3.47 13.29
N ALA A 56 -9.72 -2.17 13.19
CA ALA A 56 -10.07 -1.20 14.23
C ALA A 56 -11.58 -0.93 14.26
N GLU A 57 -12.21 -0.83 13.08
CA GLU A 57 -13.66 -0.67 12.94
C GLU A 57 -14.43 -1.89 13.44
N GLU A 58 -13.99 -3.10 13.07
CA GLU A 58 -14.59 -4.36 13.53
C GLU A 58 -14.50 -4.52 15.05
N LYS A 59 -13.33 -4.22 15.64
CA LYS A 59 -13.18 -4.23 17.10
C LYS A 59 -14.08 -3.22 17.79
N ASN A 60 -14.22 -2.02 17.23
CA ASN A 60 -15.12 -1.00 17.78
C ASN A 60 -16.59 -1.47 17.72
N ALA A 61 -17.01 -2.05 16.59
CA ALA A 61 -18.35 -2.61 16.44
C ALA A 61 -18.61 -3.78 17.40
N GLN A 62 -17.63 -4.67 17.60
CA GLN A 62 -17.71 -5.77 18.57
C GLN A 62 -17.85 -5.25 20.01
N VAL A 63 -17.05 -4.25 20.39
CA VAL A 63 -17.09 -3.62 21.72
C VAL A 63 -18.44 -2.96 21.98
N MET A 64 -19.01 -2.23 21.00
CA MET A 64 -20.34 -1.63 21.15
C MET A 64 -21.44 -2.70 21.28
N THR A 65 -21.32 -3.82 20.57
CA THR A 65 -22.29 -4.92 20.62
C THR A 65 -22.26 -5.63 21.97
N VAL A 66 -21.07 -5.95 22.48
CA VAL A 66 -20.88 -6.60 23.79
C VAL A 66 -21.38 -5.70 24.93
N ARG A 67 -21.11 -4.39 24.86
CA ARG A 67 -21.56 -3.44 25.89
C ARG A 67 -23.08 -3.31 25.94
N ARG A 68 -23.76 -3.35 24.79
CA ARG A 68 -25.24 -3.29 24.69
C ARG A 68 -25.92 -4.56 25.22
N SER A 69 -25.28 -5.73 25.12
CA SER A 69 -25.77 -6.97 25.72
C SER A 69 -25.58 -7.03 27.23
N SER A 70 -24.52 -6.40 27.75
CA SER A 70 -24.25 -6.35 29.20
C SER A 70 -25.18 -5.40 29.96
N ASP A 71 -25.70 -4.36 29.29
CA ASP A 71 -26.63 -3.37 29.87
C ASP A 71 -28.08 -3.90 30.04
N ARG A 72 -28.39 -5.07 29.46
CA ARG A 72 -29.72 -5.70 29.53
C ARG A 72 -29.87 -6.77 30.62
N ARG A 73 -28.90 -6.90 31.53
CA ARG A 73 -28.87 -7.97 32.55
C ARG A 73 -29.00 -7.43 33.96
#